data_AF-R7U8G0-F1
#
_entry.id   AF-R7U8G0-F1
#
_cell.length_a   1.000
_cell.length_b   1.000
_cell.length_c   1.000
_cell.angle_alpha   90.00
_cell.angle_beta   90.00
_cell.angle_gamma   90.00
#
_symmetry.space_group_name_H-M   'P 1'
#
loop_
_entity.id
_entity.type
_entity.pdbx_description
1 polymer ?
#
loop_
_entity_poly.entity_id
_entity_poly.type
_entity_poly.pdbx_seq_one_letter_code
_entity_poly.pdbx_strand_id
1 'polypeptide(L)'
;LHFNVDGLPLFKSSSEQLWPILCQIINKSCKPFIVGLYSGKLKPSDPHEYLSQFVDELQPLFNNGFLFNGKTFGLVSAGFICDTPARAYLKQIKGHNGYSSCEKC
;
A
#
# COMPACT_ATOMS: atom_id res chain seq x y z
N LEU A 1 8.31 -8.37 4.39
CA LEU A 1 7.20 -8.12 3.45
C LEU A 1 7.50 -6.87 2.65
N HIS A 2 7.26 -6.90 1.35
CA HIS A 2 7.13 -5.68 0.55
C HIS A 2 5.67 -5.36 0.37
N PHE A 3 5.29 -4.10 0.60
CA PHE A 3 3.98 -3.60 0.25
C PHE A 3 4.08 -2.72 -0.98
N ASN A 4 3.10 -2.80 -1.87
CA ASN A 4 3.01 -1.91 -3.02
C ASN A 4 1.63 -1.28 -3.09
N VAL A 5 1.60 0.01 -3.41
CA VAL A 5 0.35 0.76 -3.62
C VAL A 5 0.52 1.54 -4.91
N ASP A 6 -0.49 1.45 -5.77
CA ASP A 6 -0.52 2.11 -7.06
C ASP A 6 -1.97 2.45 -7.44
N GLY A 7 -2.14 3.43 -8.32
CA GLY A 7 -3.45 3.81 -8.88
C GLY A 7 -3.49 3.45 -10.37
N LEU A 8 -4.41 2.57 -10.76
CA LEU A 8 -4.55 2.13 -12.15
C LEU A 8 -5.96 2.38 -12.71
N PRO A 9 -6.09 2.85 -13.97
CA PRO A 9 -7.38 2.95 -14.63
C PRO A 9 -7.93 1.55 -14.91
N LEU A 10 -9.19 1.30 -14.56
CA LEU A 10 -9.83 0.00 -14.78
C LEU A 10 -10.35 -0.14 -16.22
N PHE A 11 -10.86 0.95 -16.78
CA PHE A 11 -11.39 0.99 -18.14
C PHE A 11 -10.81 2.19 -18.90
N LYS A 12 -10.67 2.06 -20.22
CA LYS A 12 -10.26 3.18 -21.09
C LYS A 12 -11.37 4.22 -21.28
N SER A 13 -12.61 3.80 -21.14
CA SER A 13 -13.82 4.59 -21.41
C SER A 13 -14.51 5.13 -20.16
N SER A 14 -13.97 4.85 -18.96
CA SER A 14 -14.52 5.29 -17.69
C SER A 14 -13.42 5.92 -16.83
N SER A 15 -13.81 6.81 -15.92
CA SER A 15 -12.90 7.35 -14.91
C SER A 15 -12.72 6.41 -13.71
N GLU A 16 -13.32 5.22 -13.72
CA GLU A 16 -13.11 4.19 -12.68
C GLU A 16 -11.63 3.81 -12.56
N GLN A 17 -11.12 3.88 -11.34
CA GLN A 17 -9.75 3.59 -10.96
C GLN A 17 -9.74 2.55 -9.83
N LEU A 18 -8.74 1.67 -9.87
CA LEU A 18 -8.41 0.76 -8.77
C LEU A 18 -7.18 1.26 -8.04
N TRP A 19 -7.21 1.13 -6.72
CA TRP A 19 -6.08 1.40 -5.83
C TRP A 19 -5.82 0.17 -4.95
N PRO A 20 -5.11 -0.85 -5.47
CA PRO A 20 -4.74 -2.03 -4.70
C PRO A 20 -3.61 -1.74 -3.70
N ILE A 21 -3.67 -2.39 -2.56
CA ILE A 21 -2.54 -2.62 -1.66
C ILE A 21 -2.09 -4.06 -1.92
N LEU A 22 -0.89 -4.21 -2.50
CA LEU A 22 -0.28 -5.49 -2.79
C LEU A 22 0.75 -5.84 -1.71
N CYS A 23 0.89 -7.13 -1.41
CA CYS A 23 1.89 -7.66 -0.49
C CYS A 23 2.73 -8.74 -1.19
N GLN A 24 4.03 -8.77 -0.91
CA GLN A 24 4.93 -9.82 -1.35
C GLN A 24 5.78 -10.35 -0.19
N ILE A 25 5.87 -11.69 -0.11
CA ILE A 25 6.78 -12.40 0.78
C ILE A 25 8.14 -12.52 0.10
N ILE A 26 9.12 -11.77 0.58
CA ILE A 26 10.44 -11.58 -0.08
C ILE A 26 11.27 -12.87 -0.10
N ASN A 27 11.21 -13.65 0.98
CA ASN A 27 12.04 -14.86 1.16
C ASN A 27 11.38 -16.12 0.57
N LYS A 28 10.38 -15.95 -0.29
CA LYS A 28 9.78 -17.04 -1.06
C LYS A 28 9.54 -16.56 -2.48
N SER A 29 9.63 -17.49 -3.44
CA SER A 29 9.13 -17.26 -4.80
C SER A 29 7.60 -17.23 -4.77
N CYS A 30 7.06 -16.08 -4.36
CA CYS A 30 5.64 -15.80 -4.27
C CYS A 30 5.35 -14.56 -5.12
N LYS A 31 4.32 -14.67 -5.96
CA LYS A 31 3.82 -13.52 -6.71
C LYS A 31 3.16 -12.54 -5.73
N PRO A 32 3.27 -11.22 -5.94
CA PRO A 32 2.51 -10.26 -5.16
C PRO A 32 1.02 -10.60 -5.19
N PHE A 33 0.35 -10.43 -4.05
CA PHE A 33 -1.08 -10.68 -3.89
C PHE A 33 -1.77 -9.48 -3.25
N ILE A 34 -3.07 -9.32 -3.52
CA ILE A 34 -3.88 -8.22 -3.00
C ILE A 34 -4.16 -8.46 -1.51
N VAL A 35 -3.91 -7.45 -0.69
CA VAL A 35 -4.26 -7.41 0.74
C VAL A 35 -5.26 -6.30 1.08
N GLY A 36 -5.50 -5.38 0.13
CA GLY A 36 -6.54 -4.37 0.23
C GLY A 36 -6.87 -3.83 -1.16
N LEU A 37 -8.10 -3.39 -1.38
CA LEU A 37 -8.54 -2.89 -2.67
C LEU A 37 -9.57 -1.79 -2.50
N TYR A 38 -9.34 -0.67 -3.18
CA TYR A 38 -10.33 0.38 -3.38
C TYR A 38 -10.67 0.48 -4.87
N SER A 39 -11.95 0.76 -5.17
CA SER A 39 -12.44 1.08 -6.52
C SER A 39 -13.31 2.32 -6.45
N GLY A 40 -13.08 3.26 -7.35
CA GLY A 40 -13.95 4.40 -7.52
C GLY A 40 -13.57 5.29 -8.68
N LYS A 41 -14.44 6.25 -9.02
CA LYS A 41 -14.24 7.21 -10.12
C LYS A 41 -13.07 8.18 -9.92
N LEU A 42 -12.59 8.28 -8.69
CA LEU A 42 -11.50 9.14 -8.27
C LEU A 42 -10.60 8.34 -7.32
N LYS A 43 -9.35 8.78 -7.20
CA LYS A 43 -8.46 8.34 -6.12
C LYS A 43 -9.17 8.48 -4.76
N PRO A 44 -8.90 7.60 -3.78
CA PRO A 44 -9.50 7.75 -2.47
C PRO A 44 -9.19 9.15 -1.91
N SER A 45 -10.21 9.78 -1.32
CA SER A 45 -10.13 11.17 -0.89
C SER A 45 -9.20 11.34 0.30
N ASP A 46 -9.24 10.39 1.22
CA ASP A 46 -8.43 10.37 2.43
C ASP A 46 -7.55 9.11 2.47
N PRO A 47 -6.21 9.24 2.44
CA PRO A 47 -5.32 8.09 2.59
C PRO A 47 -5.42 7.43 3.97
N HIS A 48 -5.83 8.15 5.02
CA HIS A 48 -5.99 7.59 6.35
C HIS A 48 -7.16 6.61 6.37
N GLU A 49 -8.32 7.02 5.86
CA GLU A 49 -9.47 6.13 5.70
C GLU A 49 -9.12 4.93 4.81
N TYR A 50 -8.47 5.19 3.67
CA TYR A 50 -8.04 4.16 2.73
C TYR A 50 -7.09 3.11 3.36
N LEU A 51 -6.17 3.51 4.23
CA LEU A 51 -5.20 2.62 4.87
C LEU A 51 -5.66 2.07 6.22
N SER A 52 -6.74 2.58 6.81
CA SER A 52 -7.16 2.30 8.18
C SER A 52 -7.27 0.79 8.46
N GLN A 53 -8.11 0.08 7.71
CA GLN A 53 -8.30 -1.36 7.84
C GLN A 53 -7.00 -2.14 7.65
N PHE A 54 -6.19 -1.74 6.66
CA PHE A 54 -4.89 -2.37 6.41
C PHE A 54 -3.93 -2.20 7.59
N VAL A 55 -3.87 -1.02 8.21
CA VAL A 55 -3.01 -0.75 9.37
C VAL A 55 -3.53 -1.47 10.61
N ASP A 56 -4.83 -1.42 10.86
CA ASP A 56 -5.46 -2.01 12.04
C ASP A 56 -5.29 -3.54 12.08
N GLU A 57 -5.39 -4.21 10.93
CA GLU A 57 -5.16 -5.65 10.84
C GLU A 57 -3.67 -6.01 10.93
N LEU A 58 -2.79 -5.18 10.38
CA LEU A 58 -1.37 -5.49 10.26
C LEU A 58 -0.57 -5.15 11.54
N GLN A 59 -0.98 -4.14 12.29
CA GLN A 59 -0.34 -3.73 13.54
C GLN A 59 -0.24 -4.86 14.58
N PRO A 60 -1.30 -5.62 14.94
CA PRO A 60 -1.18 -6.73 15.88
C PRO A 60 -0.29 -7.85 15.34
N LEU A 61 -0.26 -8.06 14.02
CA LEU A 61 0.60 -9.05 13.39
C LEU A 61 2.08 -8.65 13.50
N PHE A 62 2.42 -7.36 13.38
CA PHE A 62 3.79 -6.89 13.61
C PHE A 62 4.20 -6.97 15.09
N ASN A 63 3.28 -6.62 16.00
CA ASN A 63 3.59 -6.57 17.43
C ASN A 63 3.68 -7.97 18.06
N ASN A 64 2.79 -8.88 17.67
CA ASN A 64 2.61 -10.17 18.34
C ASN A 64 2.98 -11.37 17.46
N GLY A 65 3.15 -11.17 16.14
CA GLY A 65 3.27 -12.25 15.18
C GLY A 65 1.95 -12.99 14.96
N PHE A 66 2.03 -14.16 14.34
CA PHE A 66 0.89 -15.06 14.11
C PHE A 66 1.28 -16.52 14.35
N LEU A 67 0.30 -17.34 14.73
CA LEU A 67 0.49 -18.77 14.94
C LEU A 67 0.29 -19.53 13.63
N PHE A 68 1.27 -20.35 13.26
CA PHE A 68 1.17 -21.27 12.13
C PHE A 68 1.89 -22.58 12.45
N ASN A 69 1.21 -23.72 12.29
CA ASN A 69 1.76 -25.05 12.61
C ASN A 69 2.41 -25.14 14.00
N GLY A 70 1.77 -24.56 15.02
CA GLY A 70 2.25 -24.58 16.41
C GLY A 70 3.47 -23.69 16.69
N LYS A 71 3.89 -22.86 15.73
CA LYS A 71 5.00 -21.91 15.89
C LYS A 71 4.53 -20.48 15.66
N THR A 72 5.03 -19.56 16.46
CA THR A 72 4.76 -18.13 16.28
C THR A 72 5.77 -17.54 15.31
N PHE A 73 5.28 -16.85 14.29
CA PHE A 73 6.08 -16.15 13.29
C PHE A 73 5.88 -14.64 13.43
N GLY A 74 6.98 -13.92 13.62
CA GLY A 74 6.98 -12.46 13.52
C GLY A 74 6.97 -12.01 12.06
N LEU A 75 6.33 -10.88 11.80
CA LEU A 75 6.42 -10.21 10.50
C LEU A 75 7.38 -9.02 10.59
N VAL A 76 8.02 -8.69 9.47
CA VAL A 76 8.83 -7.48 9.30
C VAL A 76 8.50 -6.87 7.94
N SER A 77 8.29 -5.55 7.89
CA SER A 77 8.22 -4.80 6.64
C SER A 77 9.64 -4.48 6.18
N ALA A 78 9.97 -4.83 4.93
CA ALA A 78 11.25 -4.45 4.33
C ALA A 78 11.13 -3.17 3.50
N GLY A 79 9.92 -2.82 3.06
CA GLY A 79 9.69 -1.58 2.34
C GLY A 79 8.27 -1.42 1.80
N PHE A 80 7.94 -0.17 1.49
CA PHE A 80 6.77 0.24 0.74
C PHE A 80 7.22 0.74 -0.64
N ILE A 81 6.75 0.09 -1.69
CA ILE A 81 7.09 0.34 -3.08
C ILE A 81 5.93 1.08 -3.72
N CYS A 82 6.17 2.32 -4.12
CA CYS A 82 5.17 3.16 -4.78
C CYS A 82 5.89 4.07 -5.78
N ASP A 83 5.20 4.37 -6.87
CA ASP A 83 5.62 5.42 -7.79
C ASP A 83 5.51 6.80 -7.11
N THR A 84 6.02 7.84 -7.77
CA THR A 84 6.11 9.16 -7.14
C THR A 84 4.73 9.77 -6.81
N PRO A 85 3.71 9.72 -7.70
CA PRO A 85 2.35 10.15 -7.38
C PRO A 85 1.70 9.40 -6.21
N ALA A 86 1.74 8.06 -6.19
CA ALA A 86 1.15 7.28 -5.11
C ALA A 86 1.88 7.54 -3.78
N ARG A 87 3.21 7.68 -3.80
CA ARG A 87 3.99 8.04 -2.61
C ARG A 87 3.59 9.40 -2.03
N ALA A 88 3.47 10.41 -2.89
CA ALA A 88 3.08 11.74 -2.46
C ALA A 88 1.67 11.75 -1.85
N TYR A 89 0.74 11.00 -2.44
CA TYR A 89 -0.59 10.78 -1.89
C TYR A 89 -0.55 10.12 -0.51
N LEU A 90 0.15 8.99 -0.34
CA LEU A 90 0.22 8.28 0.93
C LEU A 90 0.88 9.11 2.03
N LYS A 91 1.94 9.86 1.70
CA LYS A 91 2.65 10.72 2.64
C LYS A 91 1.98 12.06 2.89
N GLN A 92 0.92 12.40 2.13
CA GLN A 92 0.28 13.72 2.16
C GLN A 92 1.27 14.88 1.93
N ILE A 93 2.16 14.71 0.97
CA ILE A 93 3.14 15.72 0.56
C ILE A 93 2.85 16.25 -0.84
N LYS A 94 3.51 17.35 -1.19
CA LYS A 94 3.42 17.93 -2.54
C LYS A 94 3.94 16.93 -3.57
N GLY A 95 3.20 16.80 -4.68
CA GLY A 95 3.63 15.99 -5.82
C GLY A 95 4.93 16.54 -6.43
N HIS A 96 5.63 15.69 -7.18
CA HIS A 96 6.95 15.97 -7.77
C HIS A 96 7.07 17.30 -8.54
N ASN A 97 5.97 17.81 -9.10
CA ASN A 97 5.93 19.07 -9.85
C ASN A 97 5.69 20.33 -8.99
N GLY A 98 5.54 20.20 -7.66
CA GLY A 98 5.28 21.33 -6.76
C GLY A 98 6.54 22.11 -6.35
N TYR A 99 6.38 23.37 -5.92
CA TYR A 99 7.47 24.11 -5.27
C TYR A 99 7.82 23.48 -3.91
N SER A 100 9.12 23.24 -3.66
CA SER A 100 9.64 22.47 -2.52
C SER A 100 9.05 21.06 -2.44
N SER A 101 8.96 20.35 -3.57
CA SER A 101 8.40 18.99 -3.69
C SER A 101 9.39 17.86 -3.46
N CYS A 102 10.70 18.16 -3.36
CA CYS A 102 11.70 17.13 -3.19
C CYS A 102 11.52 16.46 -1.82
N GLU A 103 11.33 15.14 -1.80
CA GLU A 103 11.14 14.40 -0.53
C GLU A 103 12.44 14.22 0.28
N LYS A 104 13.59 14.49 -0.33
CA LYS A 104 14.93 14.22 0.23
C LYS A 104 15.81 15.47 0.32
N CYS A 105 15.26 16.61 -0.05
CA CYS A 105 15.85 17.94 0.01
C CYS A 105 15.03 18.75 1.03
#